data_AF-T1FCJ1-F1
#
_entry.id   AF-T1FCJ1-F1
#
_cell.length_a   1.000
_cell.length_b   1.000
_cell.length_c   1.000
_cell.angle_alpha   90.00
_cell.angle_beta   90.00
_cell.angle_gamma   90.00
#
_symmetry.space_group_name_H-M   'P 1'
#
loop_
_entity.id
_entity.type
_entity.pdbx_description
1 polymer ?
#
loop_
_entity_poly.entity_id
_entity_poly.type
_entity_poly.pdbx_seq_one_letter_code
_entity_poly.pdbx_strand_id
1 'polypeptide(L)'
;MKFKNWSSTLMMILVVQAATISLLSSSASQKRLYDKLRLKTAPLCADPSNASLILNKNRLQSSQVRESLYARMCAIQCQTLNGACFAFQVNVMKSINDGNAYDVRCYSFNDFIHNIYKPSPDDDCSLFMGASKYKIVDVLSWGFKDSLNLKEFDCPPKKRGVNLYKLDMQSRAVYDSQSYDLLDNAGNVFKIKNYLMNTANGTVVVCRTCDEPYTNINQIVPYLKSVNLDISAVQYRGKWIFVWQQGAYEKTLSYVDNSNVSLSKQFLIYNMGL
;
A
#
# COMPACT_ATOMS: atom_id res chain seq x y z
N MET A 1 3.19 53.33 54.01
CA MET A 1 1.74 53.39 54.30
C MET A 1 1.24 51.95 54.41
N LYS A 2 0.90 51.51 55.63
CA LYS A 2 0.26 50.22 55.95
C LYS A 2 -1.26 50.38 55.82
N PHE A 3 -1.98 49.35 55.39
CA PHE A 3 -3.30 48.84 55.89
C PHE A 3 -3.76 47.75 54.88
N LYS A 4 -4.58 46.73 55.17
CA LYS A 4 -4.84 45.80 56.29
C LYS A 4 -5.95 44.86 55.75
N ASN A 5 -5.89 43.59 56.15
CA ASN A 5 -6.84 42.49 55.88
C ASN A 5 -8.34 42.83 56.07
N TRP A 6 -9.24 42.07 55.39
CA TRP A 6 -10.35 41.25 55.97
C TRP A 6 -11.27 40.66 54.86
N SER A 7 -11.45 39.32 54.81
CA SER A 7 -12.62 38.52 55.30
C SER A 7 -13.74 38.40 54.25
N SER A 8 -13.93 37.26 53.57
CA SER A 8 -14.62 36.01 53.97
C SER A 8 -16.16 36.08 54.05
N THR A 9 -16.79 35.16 53.28
CA THR A 9 -18.08 34.44 53.50
C THR A 9 -19.42 35.09 53.15
N LEU A 10 -20.13 34.53 52.16
CA LEU A 10 -21.55 34.07 52.24
C LEU A 10 -21.90 33.26 50.97
N MET A 11 -21.81 31.93 50.99
CA MET A 11 -22.93 30.97 51.05
C MET A 11 -24.29 31.48 50.50
N MET A 12 -24.68 31.01 49.31
CA MET A 12 -26.09 30.74 49.02
C MET A 12 -26.21 29.35 48.40
N ILE A 13 -26.77 28.47 49.22
CA ILE A 13 -27.26 27.15 48.88
C ILE A 13 -28.51 27.33 48.00
N LEU A 14 -28.54 26.68 46.83
CA LEU A 14 -29.81 26.30 46.22
C LEU A 14 -29.76 24.81 45.90
N VAL A 15 -30.44 24.06 46.76
CA VAL A 15 -30.83 22.68 46.58
C VAL A 15 -31.97 22.65 45.56
N VAL A 16 -31.78 21.94 44.44
CA VAL A 16 -32.89 21.36 43.69
C VAL A 16 -32.63 19.87 43.57
N GLN A 17 -33.58 19.13 44.13
CA GLN A 17 -33.61 17.68 44.19
C GLN A 17 -33.93 17.06 42.82
N ALA A 18 -33.31 15.90 42.62
CA ALA A 18 -33.88 14.68 42.05
C ALA A 18 -34.58 14.74 40.68
N ALA A 19 -33.87 14.23 39.67
CA ALA A 19 -34.43 13.21 38.80
C ALA A 19 -33.32 12.22 38.40
N THR A 20 -33.38 11.03 39.01
CA THR A 20 -32.76 9.81 38.48
C THR A 20 -33.35 9.53 37.10
N ILE A 21 -32.61 9.89 36.05
CA ILE A 21 -32.79 9.26 34.73
C ILE A 21 -31.58 8.37 34.53
N SER A 22 -31.86 7.08 34.65
CA SER A 22 -31.05 5.96 34.23
C SER A 22 -30.62 6.20 32.78
N LEU A 23 -29.45 6.80 32.56
CA LEU A 23 -28.72 6.67 31.32
C LEU A 23 -28.23 5.23 31.26
N LEU A 24 -29.14 4.34 30.86
CA LEU A 24 -28.77 3.18 30.08
C LEU A 24 -27.84 3.71 29.00
N SER A 25 -26.55 3.49 29.21
CA SER A 25 -25.55 3.55 28.17
C SER A 25 -26.05 2.64 27.07
N SER A 26 -26.78 3.22 26.12
CA SER A 26 -26.95 2.66 24.79
C SER A 26 -25.53 2.40 24.35
N SER A 27 -25.12 1.14 24.43
CA SER A 27 -24.02 0.59 23.67
C SER A 27 -24.33 1.03 22.24
N ALA A 28 -23.74 2.16 21.86
CA ALA A 28 -23.81 2.66 20.51
C ALA A 28 -23.33 1.47 19.70
N SER A 29 -24.28 0.85 19.01
CA SER A 29 -24.01 -0.12 17.98
C SER A 29 -23.08 0.62 17.03
N GLN A 30 -21.78 0.49 17.28
CA GLN A 30 -20.74 0.93 16.38
C GLN A 30 -21.08 0.15 15.13
N LYS A 31 -21.74 0.86 14.22
CA LYS A 31 -22.18 0.36 12.93
C LYS A 31 -20.89 -0.11 12.28
N ARG A 32 -20.59 -1.41 12.38
CA ARG A 32 -19.33 -1.98 11.94
C ARG A 32 -19.23 -1.60 10.47
N LEU A 33 -18.33 -0.66 10.17
CA LEU A 33 -18.03 -0.26 8.81
C LEU A 33 -17.29 -1.44 8.21
N TYR A 34 -18.04 -2.30 7.53
CA TYR A 34 -17.48 -3.39 6.76
C TYR A 34 -16.77 -2.76 5.56
N ASP A 35 -15.46 -2.58 5.66
CA ASP A 35 -14.64 -2.23 4.51
C ASP A 35 -14.90 -3.26 3.41
N LYS A 36 -15.46 -2.79 2.30
CA LYS A 36 -15.82 -3.63 1.17
C LYS A 36 -14.54 -4.17 0.54
N LEU A 37 -14.15 -5.38 0.94
CA LEU A 37 -13.05 -6.14 0.36
C LEU A 37 -13.25 -6.23 -1.16
N ARG A 38 -12.34 -5.64 -1.93
CA ARG A 38 -12.40 -5.67 -3.39
C ARG A 38 -11.67 -6.90 -3.90
N LEU A 39 -12.35 -7.68 -4.73
CA LEU A 39 -11.77 -8.78 -5.48
C LEU A 39 -10.77 -8.21 -6.50
N LYS A 40 -9.49 -8.57 -6.42
CA LYS A 40 -8.53 -8.32 -7.51
C LYS A 40 -8.78 -9.31 -8.65
N THR A 41 -8.58 -8.88 -9.89
CA THR A 41 -8.80 -9.68 -11.11
C THR A 41 -7.72 -10.72 -11.39
N ALA A 42 -6.59 -10.69 -10.67
CA ALA A 42 -5.58 -11.73 -10.72
C ALA A 42 -5.42 -12.35 -9.32
N PRO A 43 -5.47 -13.68 -9.18
CA PRO A 43 -5.25 -14.34 -7.91
C PRO A 43 -3.85 -14.00 -7.41
N LEU A 44 -3.77 -13.67 -6.13
CA LEU A 44 -2.52 -13.49 -5.40
C LEU A 44 -2.54 -14.50 -4.27
N CYS A 45 -1.37 -15.01 -3.92
CA CYS A 45 -1.20 -15.88 -2.79
C CYS A 45 -0.13 -15.34 -1.86
N ALA A 46 -0.16 -15.82 -0.65
CA ALA A 46 0.74 -15.53 0.44
C ALA A 46 1.11 -16.85 1.08
N ASP A 47 2.31 -16.86 1.65
CA ASP A 47 2.80 -17.97 2.44
C ASP A 47 1.95 -18.13 3.72
N PRO A 48 1.24 -19.27 3.89
CA PRO A 48 0.37 -19.48 5.05
C PRO A 48 1.15 -19.82 6.33
N SER A 49 2.49 -19.89 6.32
CA SER A 49 3.31 -20.30 7.47
C SER A 49 3.05 -19.49 8.75
N ASN A 50 2.69 -18.21 8.62
CA ASN A 50 2.34 -17.32 9.73
C ASN A 50 0.83 -17.02 9.82
N ALA A 51 0.01 -17.76 9.10
CA ALA A 51 -1.42 -17.53 9.00
C ALA A 51 -2.20 -18.49 9.91
N SER A 52 -3.35 -18.04 10.41
CA SER A 52 -4.24 -18.87 11.22
C SER A 52 -5.26 -19.57 10.32
N LEU A 53 -5.40 -20.89 10.42
CA LEU A 53 -6.46 -21.62 9.70
C LEU A 53 -7.83 -21.33 10.36
N ILE A 54 -8.76 -20.78 9.58
CA ILE A 54 -10.08 -20.32 10.07
C ILE A 54 -11.25 -21.07 9.47
N LEU A 55 -11.05 -21.71 8.31
CA LEU A 55 -12.03 -22.58 7.68
C LEU A 55 -11.30 -23.75 7.04
N ASN A 56 -11.83 -24.95 7.23
CA ASN A 56 -11.35 -26.14 6.54
C ASN A 56 -12.56 -26.96 6.07
N LYS A 57 -12.67 -27.19 4.77
CA LYS A 57 -13.69 -28.03 4.15
C LYS A 57 -13.00 -29.04 3.27
N ASN A 58 -13.21 -30.32 3.55
CA ASN A 58 -12.55 -31.40 2.84
C ASN A 58 -13.52 -32.15 1.94
N ARG A 59 -12.98 -32.81 0.91
CA ARG A 59 -13.71 -33.74 0.03
C ARG A 59 -14.92 -33.14 -0.68
N LEU A 60 -14.79 -31.90 -1.14
CA LEU A 60 -15.81 -31.21 -1.94
C LEU A 60 -15.77 -31.72 -3.37
N GLN A 61 -16.93 -31.97 -3.96
CA GLN A 61 -17.04 -32.25 -5.38
C GLN A 61 -16.72 -30.98 -6.19
N SER A 62 -16.19 -31.13 -7.40
CA SER A 62 -15.86 -29.98 -8.28
C SER A 62 -17.03 -29.01 -8.45
N SER A 63 -18.27 -29.51 -8.56
CA SER A 63 -19.49 -28.70 -8.66
C SER A 63 -19.82 -27.86 -7.41
N GLN A 64 -19.27 -28.25 -6.25
CA GLN A 64 -19.43 -27.56 -4.97
C GLN A 64 -18.32 -26.53 -4.73
N VAL A 65 -17.25 -26.56 -5.54
CA VAL A 65 -16.15 -25.59 -5.47
C VAL A 65 -16.57 -24.31 -6.17
N ARG A 66 -17.09 -23.37 -5.38
CA ARG A 66 -17.41 -22.01 -5.82
C ARG A 66 -16.57 -21.02 -5.04
N GLU A 67 -15.54 -20.46 -5.67
CA GLU A 67 -14.60 -19.53 -5.03
C GLU A 67 -15.32 -18.41 -4.28
N SER A 68 -16.32 -17.78 -4.92
CA SER A 68 -17.10 -16.68 -4.32
C SER A 68 -17.87 -17.08 -3.06
N LEU A 69 -18.33 -18.34 -2.97
CA LEU A 69 -19.00 -18.87 -1.79
C LEU A 69 -18.00 -18.98 -0.63
N TYR A 70 -16.83 -19.60 -0.88
CA TYR A 70 -15.83 -19.78 0.15
C TYR A 70 -15.16 -18.47 0.55
N ALA A 71 -14.91 -17.57 -0.39
CA ALA A 71 -14.45 -16.21 -0.08
C ALA A 71 -15.41 -15.49 0.89
N ARG A 72 -16.73 -15.59 0.65
CA ARG A 72 -17.74 -15.02 1.55
C ARG A 72 -17.72 -15.70 2.93
N MET A 73 -17.66 -17.02 2.97
CA MET A 73 -17.60 -17.77 4.23
C MET A 73 -16.35 -17.39 5.04
N CYS A 74 -15.21 -17.28 4.38
CA CYS A 74 -13.93 -16.97 5.00
C CYS A 74 -13.85 -15.52 5.47
N ALA A 75 -14.44 -14.58 4.71
CA ALA A 75 -14.63 -13.20 5.17
C ALA A 75 -15.44 -13.15 6.48
N ILE A 76 -16.56 -13.88 6.56
CA ILE A 76 -17.40 -13.93 7.76
C ILE A 76 -16.61 -14.53 8.93
N GLN A 77 -15.98 -15.69 8.73
CA GLN A 77 -15.19 -16.35 9.79
C GLN A 77 -14.06 -15.47 10.29
N CYS A 78 -13.32 -14.86 9.37
CA CYS A 78 -12.23 -13.94 9.69
C CYS A 78 -12.74 -12.75 10.52
N GLN A 79 -13.88 -12.15 10.15
CA GLN A 79 -14.49 -11.04 10.90
C GLN A 79 -15.07 -11.43 12.27
N THR A 80 -15.38 -12.71 12.49
CA THR A 80 -15.87 -13.20 13.79
C THR A 80 -14.76 -13.55 14.78
N LEU A 81 -13.51 -13.66 14.32
CA LEU A 81 -12.38 -13.81 15.22
C LEU A 81 -12.22 -12.53 16.04
N ASN A 82 -11.84 -12.66 17.31
CA ASN A 82 -11.58 -11.53 18.19
C ASN A 82 -10.31 -10.78 17.72
N GLY A 83 -10.46 -9.97 16.68
CA GLY A 83 -9.40 -9.23 16.01
C GLY A 83 -9.93 -8.53 14.76
N ALA A 84 -9.24 -7.49 14.30
CA ALA A 84 -9.56 -6.88 13.01
C ALA A 84 -9.12 -7.82 11.89
N CYS A 85 -10.06 -8.45 11.19
CA CYS A 85 -9.78 -9.19 9.96
C CYS A 85 -9.24 -8.23 8.89
N PHE A 86 -7.92 -8.13 8.78
CA PHE A 86 -7.28 -7.31 7.75
C PHE A 86 -7.19 -8.07 6.43
N ALA A 87 -6.85 -9.36 6.45
CA ALA A 87 -6.73 -10.15 5.25
C ALA A 87 -7.00 -11.63 5.52
N PHE A 88 -7.42 -12.33 4.47
CA PHE A 88 -7.52 -13.78 4.46
C PHE A 88 -7.22 -14.33 3.08
N GLN A 89 -6.79 -15.59 3.02
CA GLN A 89 -6.57 -16.32 1.78
C GLN A 89 -7.52 -17.51 1.72
N VAL A 90 -8.03 -17.79 0.54
CA VAL A 90 -8.75 -19.02 0.21
C VAL A 90 -7.82 -19.87 -0.63
N ASN A 91 -7.54 -21.10 -0.20
CA ASN A 91 -6.83 -22.11 -0.98
C ASN A 91 -7.83 -23.20 -1.37
N VAL A 92 -7.94 -23.46 -2.66
CA VAL A 92 -8.65 -24.59 -3.24
C VAL A 92 -7.59 -25.57 -3.72
N MET A 93 -7.62 -26.80 -3.22
CA MET A 93 -6.59 -27.80 -3.51
C MET A 93 -7.26 -29.10 -3.91
N LYS A 94 -6.67 -29.90 -4.81
CA LYS A 94 -7.13 -31.28 -5.01
C LYS A 94 -6.89 -32.10 -3.73
N SER A 95 -7.88 -32.89 -3.34
CA SER A 95 -7.78 -33.77 -2.18
C SER A 95 -6.75 -34.86 -2.44
N ILE A 96 -5.83 -35.07 -1.50
CA ILE A 96 -4.75 -36.07 -1.61
C ILE A 96 -5.32 -37.50 -1.70
N ASN A 97 -6.46 -37.73 -1.05
CA ASN A 97 -7.06 -39.07 -0.93
C ASN A 97 -8.12 -39.36 -1.99
N ASP A 98 -8.49 -38.37 -2.81
CA ASP A 98 -9.55 -38.50 -3.81
C ASP A 98 -9.29 -37.50 -4.94
N GLY A 99 -8.82 -38.01 -6.09
CA GLY A 99 -8.46 -37.20 -7.25
C GLY A 99 -9.62 -36.42 -7.86
N ASN A 100 -10.86 -36.74 -7.50
CA ASN A 100 -12.07 -36.05 -7.96
C ASN A 100 -12.62 -35.05 -6.94
N ALA A 101 -12.03 -34.99 -5.75
CA ALA A 101 -12.47 -34.10 -4.69
C ALA A 101 -11.46 -32.97 -4.42
N TYR A 102 -11.94 -31.93 -3.76
CA TYR A 102 -11.19 -30.73 -3.45
C TYR A 102 -11.29 -30.41 -1.97
N ASP A 103 -10.20 -29.89 -1.42
CA ASP A 103 -10.14 -29.35 -0.08
C ASP A 103 -10.05 -27.81 -0.18
N VAL A 104 -10.90 -27.11 0.56
CA VAL A 104 -10.88 -25.66 0.66
C VAL A 104 -10.43 -25.26 2.06
N ARG A 105 -9.31 -24.55 2.13
CA ARG A 105 -8.75 -24.02 3.37
C ARG A 105 -8.78 -22.51 3.32
N CYS A 106 -9.10 -21.88 4.43
CA CYS A 106 -8.95 -20.44 4.56
C CYS A 106 -8.06 -20.06 5.71
N TYR A 107 -7.17 -19.13 5.44
CA TYR A 107 -6.21 -18.63 6.40
C TYR A 107 -6.46 -17.15 6.65
N SER A 108 -6.52 -16.71 7.90
CA SER A 108 -6.50 -15.29 8.26
C SER A 108 -5.08 -14.84 8.59
N PHE A 109 -4.81 -13.58 8.26
CA PHE A 109 -3.57 -12.91 8.62
C PHE A 109 -3.93 -11.82 9.63
N ASN A 110 -3.37 -11.95 10.84
CA ASN A 110 -3.58 -10.96 11.89
C ASN A 110 -2.74 -9.70 11.64
N ASP A 111 -1.62 -9.85 10.93
CA ASP A 111 -0.63 -8.80 10.68
C ASP A 111 -0.21 -8.73 9.20
N PHE A 112 1.04 -8.36 8.95
CA PHE A 112 1.62 -8.21 7.62
C PHE A 112 1.69 -9.54 6.87
N ILE A 113 1.30 -9.48 5.60
CA ILE A 113 1.30 -10.62 4.70
C ILE A 113 2.67 -10.67 4.03
N HIS A 114 3.51 -11.61 4.47
CA HIS A 114 4.80 -11.84 3.84
C HIS A 114 4.65 -12.63 2.54
N ASN A 115 5.63 -12.44 1.65
CA ASN A 115 5.79 -13.24 0.44
C ASN A 115 4.50 -13.30 -0.40
N ILE A 116 3.95 -12.14 -0.79
CA ILE A 116 2.83 -12.13 -1.73
C ILE A 116 3.39 -12.48 -3.12
N TYR A 117 2.89 -13.55 -3.73
CA TYR A 117 3.29 -14.00 -5.06
C TYR A 117 2.07 -14.24 -5.95
N LYS A 118 2.32 -14.31 -7.26
CA LYS A 118 1.33 -14.83 -8.21
C LYS A 118 1.42 -16.36 -8.20
N PRO A 119 0.31 -17.09 -7.97
CA PRO A 119 0.32 -18.54 -7.98
C PRO A 119 0.83 -19.11 -9.30
N SER A 120 1.42 -20.30 -9.23
CA SER A 120 1.64 -21.16 -10.40
C SER A 120 0.28 -21.50 -11.05
N PRO A 121 0.19 -21.84 -12.34
CA PRO A 121 -1.06 -22.30 -12.96
C PRO A 121 -1.74 -23.47 -12.23
N ASP A 122 -0.99 -24.24 -11.45
CA ASP A 122 -1.48 -25.39 -10.67
C ASP A 122 -1.94 -25.02 -9.24
N ASP A 123 -1.67 -23.78 -8.79
CA ASP A 123 -2.05 -23.29 -7.46
C ASP A 123 -3.35 -22.48 -7.56
N ASP A 124 -4.41 -22.95 -6.91
CA ASP A 124 -5.70 -22.24 -6.85
C ASP A 124 -5.85 -21.55 -5.49
N CYS A 125 -5.23 -20.38 -5.34
CA CYS A 125 -5.37 -19.55 -4.15
C CYS A 125 -5.67 -18.09 -4.46
N SER A 126 -6.49 -17.50 -3.60
CA SER A 126 -6.95 -16.11 -3.72
C SER A 126 -6.83 -15.39 -2.38
N LEU A 127 -5.99 -14.36 -2.36
CA LEU A 127 -5.76 -13.47 -1.23
C LEU A 127 -6.69 -12.26 -1.26
N PHE A 128 -7.40 -12.06 -0.17
CA PHE A 128 -8.35 -10.98 0.06
C PHE A 128 -7.81 -10.06 1.16
N MET A 129 -7.74 -8.76 0.89
CA MET A 129 -7.19 -7.78 1.81
C MET A 129 -8.13 -6.58 1.97
N GLY A 130 -8.21 -6.04 3.19
CA GLY A 130 -8.93 -4.83 3.56
C GLY A 130 -8.43 -3.62 2.80
N ALA A 131 -9.30 -3.01 1.99
CA ALA A 131 -8.96 -1.89 1.12
C ALA A 131 -8.48 -0.63 1.86
N SER A 132 -8.67 -0.57 3.18
CA SER A 132 -8.31 0.57 4.03
C SER A 132 -6.83 0.65 4.38
N LYS A 133 -6.08 -0.48 4.38
CA LYS A 133 -4.69 -0.45 4.87
C LYS A 133 -3.59 -0.48 3.79
N TYR A 134 -3.92 -0.83 2.55
CA TYR A 134 -2.94 -0.85 1.45
C TYR A 134 -3.41 0.00 0.27
N LYS A 135 -2.43 0.48 -0.50
CA LYS A 135 -2.63 1.19 -1.74
C LYS A 135 -1.94 0.42 -2.87
N ILE A 136 -2.68 0.18 -3.93
CA ILE A 136 -2.11 -0.32 -5.18
C ILE A 136 -1.75 0.90 -6.02
N VAL A 137 -0.52 0.94 -6.53
CA VAL A 137 -0.05 2.01 -7.39
C VAL A 137 0.52 1.39 -8.65
N ASP A 138 -0.11 1.68 -9.78
CA ASP A 138 0.43 1.36 -11.09
C ASP A 138 1.35 2.50 -11.51
N VAL A 139 2.60 2.18 -11.80
CA VAL A 139 3.62 3.14 -12.20
C VAL A 139 4.13 2.75 -13.58
N LEU A 140 4.19 3.74 -14.45
CA LEU A 140 4.55 3.59 -15.84
C LEU A 140 5.65 4.60 -16.17
N SER A 141 6.72 4.09 -16.77
CA SER A 141 7.85 4.86 -17.30
C SER A 141 8.02 4.52 -18.77
N TRP A 142 8.44 5.50 -19.56
CA TRP A 142 8.61 5.34 -21.00
C TRP A 142 9.79 6.17 -21.51
N GLY A 143 10.48 5.67 -22.51
CA GLY A 143 11.54 6.37 -23.23
C GLY A 143 11.03 7.04 -24.51
N PHE A 144 11.90 7.77 -25.21
CA PHE A 144 11.57 8.43 -26.49
C PHE A 144 10.87 7.51 -27.49
N LYS A 145 11.40 6.31 -27.68
CA LYS A 145 10.93 5.35 -28.69
C LYS A 145 9.59 4.70 -28.36
N ASP A 146 9.17 4.76 -27.09
CA ASP A 146 7.91 4.19 -26.62
C ASP A 146 6.72 5.14 -26.90
N SER A 147 7.00 6.44 -27.13
CA SER A 147 6.02 7.53 -27.13
C SER A 147 5.25 7.73 -28.45
N LEU A 148 5.63 7.04 -29.53
CA LEU A 148 5.20 7.40 -30.89
C LEU A 148 3.69 7.24 -31.15
N ASN A 149 2.92 6.54 -30.30
CA ASN A 149 1.54 6.17 -30.62
C ASN A 149 0.47 6.36 -29.53
N LEU A 150 0.76 6.79 -28.29
CA LEU A 150 -0.28 6.98 -27.26
C LEU A 150 -0.24 8.37 -26.62
N LYS A 151 -1.39 9.06 -26.63
CA LYS A 151 -1.61 10.34 -25.94
C LYS A 151 -1.41 10.25 -24.42
N GLU A 152 -1.52 9.05 -23.85
CA GLU A 152 -1.28 8.78 -22.44
C GLU A 152 0.21 8.90 -22.05
N PHE A 153 1.11 8.84 -23.04
CA PHE A 153 2.56 9.00 -22.89
C PHE A 153 3.05 10.43 -23.13
N ASP A 154 2.17 11.44 -23.04
CA ASP A 154 2.57 12.82 -23.25
C ASP A 154 3.71 13.19 -22.28
N CYS A 155 4.88 13.42 -22.87
CA CYS A 155 6.13 13.76 -22.22
C CYS A 155 6.55 15.16 -22.66
N PRO A 156 5.79 16.21 -22.28
CA PRO A 156 6.17 17.56 -22.66
C PRO A 156 7.57 17.84 -22.10
N PRO A 157 8.38 18.72 -22.73
CA PRO A 157 9.75 18.99 -22.29
C PRO A 157 9.88 19.26 -20.78
N LYS A 158 8.90 19.95 -20.18
CA LYS A 158 8.84 20.22 -18.73
C LYS A 158 8.69 18.98 -17.82
N LYS A 159 8.33 17.82 -18.38
CA LYS A 159 8.15 16.53 -17.69
C LYS A 159 9.12 15.44 -18.15
N ARG A 160 10.00 15.75 -19.10
CA ARG A 160 11.11 14.88 -19.48
C ARG A 160 12.00 14.62 -18.26
N GLY A 161 12.70 13.49 -18.24
CA GLY A 161 13.59 13.10 -17.15
C GLY A 161 12.87 12.39 -16.02
N VAL A 162 13.04 12.89 -14.80
CA VAL A 162 12.60 12.22 -13.57
C VAL A 162 11.37 12.92 -13.00
N ASN A 163 10.32 12.15 -12.72
CA ASN A 163 9.08 12.62 -12.12
C ASN A 163 8.88 11.93 -10.78
N LEU A 164 8.85 12.70 -9.70
CA LEU A 164 8.69 12.21 -8.34
C LEU A 164 7.37 12.68 -7.75
N TYR A 165 6.72 11.84 -6.95
CA TYR A 165 5.57 12.27 -6.18
C TYR A 165 5.49 11.57 -4.82
N LYS A 166 4.96 12.28 -3.82
CA LYS A 166 4.74 11.75 -2.47
C LYS A 166 3.31 11.24 -2.33
N LEU A 167 3.17 10.12 -1.63
CA LEU A 167 1.89 9.51 -1.34
C LEU A 167 1.51 9.73 0.12
N ASP A 168 0.29 10.23 0.31
CA ASP A 168 -0.38 10.17 1.60
C ASP A 168 -1.01 8.79 1.72
N MET A 169 -0.54 8.01 2.69
CA MET A 169 -0.99 6.64 2.89
C MET A 169 -2.38 6.55 3.54
N GLN A 170 -2.83 7.61 4.22
CA GLN A 170 -4.14 7.69 4.85
C GLN A 170 -5.22 8.13 3.85
N SER A 171 -5.02 9.29 3.20
CA SER A 171 -5.96 9.79 2.19
C SER A 171 -5.87 9.06 0.87
N ARG A 172 -4.78 8.30 0.66
CA ARG A 172 -4.45 7.61 -0.59
C ARG A 172 -4.30 8.57 -1.77
N ALA A 173 -4.04 9.85 -1.51
CA ALA A 173 -3.82 10.87 -2.53
C ALA A 173 -2.33 11.11 -2.81
N VAL A 174 -2.04 11.71 -3.96
CA VAL A 174 -0.76 12.38 -4.20
C VAL A 174 -0.88 13.78 -3.61
N TYR A 175 0.07 14.21 -2.79
CA TYR A 175 0.04 15.53 -2.17
C TYR A 175 1.21 16.44 -2.56
N ASP A 176 2.25 15.89 -3.18
CA ASP A 176 3.39 16.64 -3.72
C ASP A 176 3.89 15.90 -4.96
N SER A 177 4.18 16.64 -6.02
CA SER A 177 4.61 16.10 -7.31
C SER A 177 5.56 17.09 -7.97
N GLN A 178 6.72 16.59 -8.39
CA GLN A 178 7.79 17.38 -8.99
C GLN A 178 8.33 16.68 -10.23
N SER A 179 8.63 17.46 -11.27
CA SER A 179 9.21 16.98 -12.53
C SER A 179 10.55 17.68 -12.77
N TYR A 180 11.54 16.90 -13.16
CA TYR A 180 12.92 17.34 -13.31
C TYR A 180 13.45 16.94 -14.68
N ASP A 181 13.52 17.91 -15.59
CA ASP A 181 14.17 17.72 -16.89
C ASP A 181 15.69 17.67 -16.71
N LEU A 182 16.24 16.48 -16.93
CA LEU A 182 17.65 16.19 -16.74
C LEU A 182 18.49 16.41 -18.00
N LEU A 183 17.84 16.51 -19.17
CA LEU A 183 18.53 16.73 -20.43
C LEU A 183 18.87 18.21 -20.63
N ASP A 184 17.94 19.14 -20.32
CA ASP A 184 18.16 20.58 -20.55
C ASP A 184 18.81 21.32 -19.37
N ASN A 185 18.72 20.80 -18.14
CA ASN A 185 19.19 21.51 -16.95
C ASN A 185 19.91 20.61 -15.96
N ALA A 186 21.25 20.65 -15.98
CA ALA A 186 22.09 19.89 -15.07
C ALA A 186 21.80 20.18 -13.58
N GLY A 187 21.38 21.40 -13.23
CA GLY A 187 21.04 21.77 -11.85
C GLY A 187 19.83 21.02 -11.27
N ASN A 188 18.96 20.46 -12.13
CA ASN A 188 17.81 19.68 -11.68
C ASN A 188 18.21 18.39 -10.97
N VAL A 189 19.40 17.84 -11.24
CA VAL A 189 19.89 16.64 -10.54
C VAL A 189 20.05 16.89 -9.03
N PHE A 190 20.55 18.07 -8.63
CA PHE A 190 20.69 18.43 -7.23
C PHE A 190 19.33 18.69 -6.57
N LYS A 191 18.33 19.17 -7.34
CA LYS A 191 16.96 19.31 -6.82
C LYS A 191 16.32 17.96 -6.53
N ILE A 192 16.56 16.92 -7.35
CA ILE A 192 16.14 15.54 -7.04
C ILE A 192 16.73 15.08 -5.71
N LYS A 193 18.06 15.24 -5.55
CA LYS A 193 18.75 14.89 -4.30
C LYS A 193 18.13 15.62 -3.11
N ASN A 194 17.95 16.93 -3.20
CA ASN A 194 17.37 17.73 -2.12
C ASN A 194 15.91 17.34 -1.82
N TYR A 195 15.11 17.03 -2.84
CA TYR A 195 13.73 16.57 -2.67
C TYR A 195 13.68 15.29 -1.85
N LEU A 196 14.56 14.32 -2.14
CA LEU A 196 14.66 13.07 -1.39
C LEU A 196 15.21 13.32 0.02
N MET A 197 16.30 14.08 0.18
CA MET A 197 16.91 14.35 1.48
C MET A 197 15.98 15.10 2.45
N ASN A 198 15.18 16.03 1.93
CA ASN A 198 14.25 16.84 2.73
C ASN A 198 12.87 16.19 2.88
N THR A 199 12.67 14.98 2.35
CA THR A 199 11.44 14.23 2.57
C THR A 199 11.37 13.78 4.03
N ALA A 200 10.21 13.93 4.66
CA ALA A 200 10.03 13.50 6.05
C ALA A 200 10.09 11.98 6.21
N ASN A 201 10.66 11.49 7.31
CA ASN A 201 10.73 10.06 7.61
C ASN A 201 9.35 9.40 7.54
N GLY A 202 9.31 8.18 7.01
CA GLY A 202 8.08 7.41 6.80
C GLY A 202 7.30 7.80 5.54
N THR A 203 7.63 8.92 4.87
CA THR A 203 6.97 9.31 3.62
C THR A 203 7.36 8.39 2.47
N VAL A 204 6.37 7.95 1.70
CA VAL A 204 6.58 7.17 0.47
C VAL A 204 6.71 8.11 -0.72
N VAL A 205 7.82 7.98 -1.45
CA VAL A 205 8.07 8.64 -2.73
C VAL A 205 8.04 7.60 -3.84
N VAL A 206 7.34 7.93 -4.91
CA VAL A 206 7.31 7.12 -6.12
C VAL A 206 7.97 7.90 -7.24
N CYS A 207 8.79 7.20 -8.03
CA CYS A 207 9.44 7.73 -9.20
C CYS A 207 8.94 7.04 -10.46
N ARG A 208 8.80 7.86 -11.50
CA ARG A 208 8.74 7.41 -12.88
C ARG A 208 9.61 8.31 -13.75
N THR A 209 10.01 7.81 -14.90
CA THR A 209 10.81 8.54 -15.88
C THR A 209 10.11 8.65 -17.22
N CYS A 210 10.49 9.67 -17.96
CA CYS A 210 9.85 10.05 -19.21
C CYS A 210 10.91 10.56 -20.19
N ASP A 211 11.03 9.94 -21.35
CA ASP A 211 12.03 10.20 -22.40
C ASP A 211 13.49 9.97 -21.95
N GLU A 212 14.08 10.84 -21.12
CA GLU A 212 15.53 10.83 -20.85
C GLU A 212 15.92 11.14 -19.37
N PRO A 213 16.11 10.13 -18.50
CA PRO A 213 16.53 10.31 -17.11
C PRO A 213 18.04 10.15 -16.82
N TYR A 214 18.88 9.83 -17.81
CA TYR A 214 20.29 9.47 -17.59
C TYR A 214 21.23 10.68 -17.54
N THR A 215 21.01 11.68 -18.39
CA THR A 215 21.88 12.84 -18.53
C THR A 215 22.03 13.52 -17.17
N ASN A 216 23.26 13.85 -16.79
CA ASN A 216 23.62 14.48 -15.51
C ASN A 216 23.36 13.63 -14.23
N ILE A 217 22.68 12.48 -14.28
CA ILE A 217 22.31 11.72 -13.07
C ILE A 217 23.53 11.20 -12.29
N ASN A 218 24.64 10.97 -12.99
CA ASN A 218 25.90 10.49 -12.42
C ASN A 218 26.40 11.35 -11.24
N GLN A 219 26.08 12.64 -11.23
CA GLN A 219 26.47 13.57 -10.16
C GLN A 219 25.86 13.26 -8.80
N ILE A 220 24.72 12.53 -8.75
CA ILE A 220 24.05 12.14 -7.50
C ILE A 220 24.02 10.63 -7.26
N VAL A 221 24.60 9.82 -8.15
CA VAL A 221 24.64 8.34 -8.02
C VAL A 221 25.18 7.90 -6.65
N PRO A 222 26.25 8.49 -6.08
CA PRO A 222 26.71 8.11 -4.74
C PRO A 222 25.63 8.27 -3.67
N TYR A 223 24.85 9.35 -3.73
CA TYR A 223 23.73 9.57 -2.82
C TYR A 223 22.59 8.58 -3.07
N LEU A 224 22.18 8.37 -4.32
CA LEU A 224 21.11 7.43 -4.66
C LEU A 224 21.45 6.01 -4.17
N LYS A 225 22.69 5.56 -4.38
CA LYS A 225 23.17 4.28 -3.84
C LYS A 225 23.11 4.22 -2.31
N SER A 226 23.45 5.31 -1.61
CA SER A 226 23.38 5.36 -0.13
C SER A 226 21.96 5.20 0.44
N VAL A 227 20.92 5.41 -0.38
CA VAL A 227 19.51 5.22 -0.02
C VAL A 227 18.87 4.04 -0.76
N ASN A 228 19.67 3.07 -1.20
CA ASN A 228 19.26 1.86 -1.94
C ASN A 228 18.52 2.11 -3.25
N LEU A 229 18.76 3.26 -3.89
CA LEU A 229 18.27 3.58 -5.22
C LEU A 229 19.40 3.34 -6.23
N ASP A 230 19.43 2.14 -6.81
CA ASP A 230 20.39 1.82 -7.86
C ASP A 230 19.84 2.24 -9.24
N ILE A 231 20.57 3.16 -9.88
CA ILE A 231 20.35 3.66 -11.24
C ILE A 231 21.56 3.38 -12.15
N SER A 232 22.58 2.66 -11.67
CA SER A 232 23.84 2.48 -12.40
C SER A 232 23.70 1.80 -13.76
N ALA A 233 22.64 1.00 -13.93
CA ALA A 233 22.33 0.32 -15.17
C ALA A 233 21.50 1.15 -16.16
N VAL A 234 21.02 2.35 -15.80
CA VAL A 234 20.21 3.15 -16.72
C VAL A 234 21.10 3.73 -17.81
N GLN A 235 20.64 3.66 -19.06
CA GLN A 235 21.33 4.23 -20.21
C GLN A 235 20.60 5.49 -20.68
N TYR A 236 21.21 6.22 -21.62
CA TYR A 236 20.56 7.34 -22.30
C TYR A 236 19.20 6.92 -22.87
N ARG A 237 18.13 7.61 -22.44
CA ARG A 237 16.73 7.29 -22.76
C ARG A 237 16.22 5.95 -22.23
N GLY A 238 16.90 5.40 -21.22
CA GLY A 238 16.42 4.28 -20.42
C GLY A 238 15.23 4.69 -19.54
N LYS A 239 14.65 3.69 -18.87
CA LYS A 239 13.53 3.84 -17.96
C LYS A 239 13.95 3.47 -16.56
N TRP A 240 13.41 4.20 -15.59
CA TRP A 240 13.60 3.93 -14.18
C TRP A 240 12.27 4.11 -13.44
N ILE A 241 11.96 3.17 -12.56
CA ILE A 241 10.84 3.24 -11.63
C ILE A 241 11.37 2.88 -10.26
N PHE A 242 10.93 3.61 -9.24
CA PHE A 242 11.10 3.14 -7.88
C PHE A 242 9.93 3.49 -6.98
N VAL A 243 9.77 2.71 -5.92
CA VAL A 243 9.03 3.09 -4.72
C VAL A 243 10.01 3.04 -3.56
N TRP A 244 10.09 4.15 -2.85
CA TRP A 244 11.07 4.39 -1.80
C TRP A 244 10.39 5.03 -0.60
N GLN A 245 10.85 4.69 0.60
CA GLN A 245 10.35 5.28 1.85
C GLN A 245 11.51 5.89 2.62
N GLN A 246 11.39 7.17 2.98
CA GLN A 246 12.42 7.84 3.75
C GLN A 246 12.59 7.15 5.12
N GLY A 247 13.81 6.76 5.46
CA GLY A 247 14.14 6.08 6.71
C GLY A 247 13.88 4.57 6.73
N ALA A 248 13.46 3.96 5.61
CA ALA A 248 13.27 2.50 5.47
C ALA A 248 13.87 2.00 4.14
N TYR A 249 15.15 2.32 3.92
CA TYR A 249 15.82 2.11 2.63
C TYR A 249 15.95 0.64 2.24
N GLU A 250 15.96 -0.28 3.20
CA GLU A 250 15.96 -1.72 2.99
C GLU A 250 14.70 -2.24 2.27
N LYS A 251 13.62 -1.46 2.28
CA LYS A 251 12.34 -1.79 1.61
C LYS A 251 12.21 -1.16 0.23
N THR A 252 13.25 -0.49 -0.24
CA THR A 252 13.24 0.20 -1.54
C THR A 252 13.13 -0.81 -2.67
N LEU A 253 12.24 -0.54 -3.62
CA LEU A 253 12.13 -1.28 -4.87
C LEU A 253 12.52 -0.37 -6.02
N SER A 254 13.57 -0.72 -6.76
CA SER A 254 14.11 0.04 -7.89
C SER A 254 14.21 -0.87 -9.11
N TYR A 255 13.72 -0.40 -10.25
CA TYR A 255 13.72 -1.14 -11.51
C TYR A 255 14.22 -0.27 -12.65
N VAL A 256 15.15 -0.80 -13.42
CA VAL A 256 15.69 -0.17 -14.63
C VAL A 256 15.36 -1.03 -15.84
N ASP A 257 15.03 -0.39 -16.97
CA ASP A 257 14.85 -1.04 -18.25
C ASP A 257 15.34 -0.16 -19.40
N ASN A 258 16.18 -0.71 -20.28
CA ASN A 258 16.74 -0.01 -21.46
C ASN A 258 16.16 -0.55 -22.78
N SER A 259 15.14 -1.40 -22.74
CA SER A 259 14.45 -1.92 -23.93
C SER A 259 13.65 -0.83 -24.66
N ASN A 260 13.08 -1.14 -25.83
CA ASN A 260 12.17 -0.25 -26.57
C ASN A 260 10.68 -0.53 -26.27
N VAL A 261 10.37 -0.95 -25.04
CA VAL A 261 8.99 -1.07 -24.54
C VAL A 261 8.82 -0.27 -23.27
N SER A 262 7.60 0.20 -22.98
CA SER A 262 7.32 0.89 -21.73
C SER A 262 7.55 -0.02 -20.52
N LEU A 263 8.12 0.53 -19.45
CA LEU A 263 8.30 -0.18 -18.17
C LEU A 263 7.07 0.09 -17.30
N SER A 264 6.32 -0.95 -16.97
CA SER A 264 5.18 -0.88 -16.06
C SER A 264 5.37 -1.78 -14.86
N LYS A 265 5.07 -1.27 -13.66
CA LYS A 265 5.09 -2.02 -12.40
C LYS A 265 3.87 -1.65 -11.57
N GLN A 266 3.27 -2.67 -10.96
CA GLN A 266 2.25 -2.50 -9.94
C GLN A 266 2.89 -2.69 -8.57
N PHE A 267 2.74 -1.71 -7.69
CA PHE A 267 3.21 -1.75 -6.31
C PHE A 267 2.06 -1.92 -5.35
N LEU A 268 2.24 -2.76 -4.34
CA LEU A 268 1.38 -2.81 -3.16
C LEU A 268 2.13 -2.11 -2.03
N ILE A 269 1.59 -0.97 -1.59
CA ILE A 269 2.19 -0.13 -0.56
C ILE A 269 1.29 -0.20 0.66
N TYR A 270 1.85 -0.54 1.81
CA TYR A 270 1.11 -0.73 3.06
C TYR A 270 1.83 0.02 4.18
N ASN A 271 1.08 0.76 4.98
CA ASN A 271 1.60 1.39 6.19
C ASN A 271 1.15 0.56 7.40
N MET A 272 2.10 0.04 8.16
CA MET A 272 1.78 -0.78 9.34
C MET A 272 1.10 0.03 10.45
N GLY A 273 1.28 1.36 10.48
CA GLY A 273 1.08 2.12 11.71
C GLY A 273 2.12 1.66 12.73
N LEU A 274 2.83 2.60 13.35
CA LEU A 274 3.55 2.31 14.59
C LEU A 274 2.59 2.52 15.75
#